data_AF-A0A6A7MEQ3-F1
#
_entry.id   AF-A0A6A7MEQ3-F1
#
_cell.length_a   1.000
_cell.length_b   1.000
_cell.length_c   1.000
_cell.angle_alpha   90.00
_cell.angle_beta   90.00
_cell.angle_gamma   90.00
#
_symmetry.space_group_name_H-M   'P 1'
#
loop_
_entity.id
_entity.type
_entity.pdbx_description
1 polymer ?
#
loop_
_entity_poly.entity_id
_entity_poly.type
_entity_poly.pdbx_seq_one_letter_code
_entity_poly.pdbx_strand_id
1 'polypeptide(L)' 'MASKVRQSTRELARHITRAVYEASDGQLRRWRMLSSIPGATADAVLYAEEQGWLELEGAHSACLTEEGKRLIAKEAN' A
#
# COMPACT_ATOMS: atom_id res chain seq x y z
N MET A 1 7.80 -23.88 0.54
CA MET A 1 7.00 -23.03 -0.38
C MET A 1 6.32 -21.83 0.30
N ALA A 2 6.08 -21.84 1.63
CA ALA A 2 5.45 -20.73 2.35
C ALA A 2 6.26 -19.41 2.41
N SER A 3 7.60 -19.47 2.31
CA SER A 3 8.47 -18.30 2.46
C SER A 3 8.48 -17.37 1.25
N LYS A 4 8.19 -17.90 0.04
CA LYS A 4 8.13 -17.10 -1.20
C LYS A 4 6.85 -16.27 -1.27
N VAL A 5 5.72 -16.84 -0.86
CA VAL A 5 4.42 -16.14 -0.84
C VAL A 5 4.49 -14.88 0.03
N ARG A 6 5.10 -14.98 1.23
CA ARG A 6 5.25 -13.82 2.13
C ARG A 6 6.17 -12.73 1.59
N GLN A 7 7.24 -13.10 0.86
CA GLN A 7 8.11 -12.12 0.21
C GLN A 7 7.37 -11.41 -0.92
N SER A 8 6.64 -12.17 -1.75
CA SER A 8 5.81 -11.62 -2.80
C SER A 8 4.72 -10.70 -2.25
N THR A 9 4.05 -11.04 -1.14
CA THR A 9 3.06 -10.17 -0.48
C THR A 9 3.70 -8.86 -0.01
N ARG A 10 4.87 -8.90 0.63
CA ARG A 10 5.56 -7.68 1.11
C ARG A 10 6.02 -6.79 -0.05
N GLU A 11 6.52 -7.38 -1.12
CA GLU A 11 6.88 -6.65 -2.34
C GLU A 11 5.65 -6.03 -3.00
N LEU A 12 4.56 -6.78 -3.11
CA LEU A 12 3.28 -6.27 -3.63
C LEU A 12 2.74 -5.15 -2.74
N ALA A 13 2.79 -5.30 -1.42
CA ALA A 13 2.32 -4.29 -0.46
C ALA A 13 3.08 -2.97 -0.68
N ARG A 14 4.40 -3.03 -0.84
CA ARG A 14 5.22 -1.87 -1.18
C ARG A 14 4.85 -1.27 -2.54
N HIS A 15 4.63 -2.10 -3.55
CA HIS A 15 4.17 -1.65 -4.86
C HIS A 15 2.80 -0.95 -4.79
N ILE A 16 1.85 -1.49 -4.01
CA ILE A 16 0.53 -0.91 -3.80
C ILE A 16 0.66 0.42 -3.05
N THR A 17 1.43 0.47 -1.97
CA THR A 17 1.69 1.73 -1.23
C THR A 17 2.28 2.80 -2.15
N ARG A 18 3.22 2.42 -3.03
CA ARG A 18 3.80 3.32 -4.03
C ARG A 18 2.77 3.78 -5.06
N ALA A 19 1.96 2.87 -5.60
CA ALA A 19 0.91 3.21 -6.54
C ALA A 19 -0.16 4.12 -5.91
N VAL A 20 -0.51 3.90 -4.64
CA VAL A 20 -1.40 4.79 -3.88
C VAL A 20 -0.73 6.14 -3.66
N TYR A 21 0.56 6.18 -3.32
CA TYR A 21 1.34 7.42 -3.21
C TYR A 21 1.33 8.22 -4.51
N GLU A 22 1.66 7.60 -5.64
CA GLU A 22 1.67 8.24 -6.96
C GLU A 22 0.26 8.67 -7.38
N ALA A 23 -0.75 7.83 -7.15
CA ALA A 23 -2.14 8.15 -7.45
C ALA A 23 -2.69 9.27 -6.56
N SER A 24 -2.14 9.47 -5.38
CA SER A 24 -2.51 10.54 -4.44
C SER A 24 -1.56 11.74 -4.51
N ASP A 25 -0.58 11.75 -5.42
CA ASP A 25 0.44 12.80 -5.53
C ASP A 25 1.19 13.05 -4.21
N GLY A 26 1.36 12.00 -3.40
CA GLY A 26 1.95 12.08 -2.05
C GLY A 26 1.11 12.81 -1.01
N GLN A 27 -0.17 13.08 -1.30
CA GLN A 27 -1.13 13.64 -0.36
C GLN A 27 -1.67 12.56 0.58
N LEU A 28 -1.64 12.89 1.87
CA LEU A 28 -2.23 12.09 2.94
C LEU A 28 -3.74 12.41 3.01
N ARG A 29 -4.54 11.49 3.56
CA ARG A 29 -6.03 11.62 3.68
C ARG A 29 -6.80 11.61 2.37
N ARG A 30 -6.19 11.16 1.27
CA ARG A 30 -6.89 10.98 0.00
C ARG A 30 -7.21 9.51 -0.21
N TRP A 31 -8.48 9.17 -0.01
CA TRP A 31 -8.99 7.82 -0.25
C TRP A 31 -8.90 7.48 -1.74
N ARG A 32 -8.27 6.35 -2.05
CA ARG A 32 -8.22 5.78 -3.39
C ARG A 32 -8.85 4.40 -3.35
N MET A 33 -9.72 4.15 -4.33
CA MET A 33 -10.28 2.81 -4.50
C MET A 33 -9.15 1.85 -4.89
N LEU A 34 -9.05 0.75 -4.16
CA LEU A 34 -8.10 -0.33 -4.46
C LEU A 34 -8.32 -0.91 -5.86
N SER A 35 -9.56 -0.91 -6.33
CA SER A 35 -9.92 -1.30 -7.70
C SER A 35 -9.24 -0.43 -8.78
N SER A 36 -8.81 0.79 -8.43
CA SER A 36 -8.07 1.68 -9.33
C SER A 36 -6.56 1.44 -9.29
N ILE A 37 -6.06 0.61 -8.36
CA ILE A 37 -4.65 0.29 -8.23
C ILE A 37 -4.39 -1.05 -8.94
N PRO A 38 -3.64 -1.06 -10.06
CA PRO A 38 -3.36 -2.29 -10.77
C PRO A 38 -2.49 -3.22 -9.93
N GLY A 39 -2.91 -4.48 -9.78
CA GLY A 39 -2.17 -5.49 -9.01
C GLY A 39 -2.41 -5.44 -7.50
N ALA A 40 -3.37 -4.65 -7.02
CA ALA A 40 -3.76 -4.69 -5.61
C ALA A 40 -4.45 -6.02 -5.27
N THR A 41 -3.82 -6.80 -4.39
CA THR A 41 -4.39 -8.03 -3.81
C THR A 41 -4.77 -7.79 -2.36
N ALA A 42 -5.86 -8.43 -1.91
CA ALA A 42 -6.36 -8.25 -0.54
C ALA A 42 -5.28 -8.56 0.52
N ASP A 43 -4.46 -9.60 0.32
CA ASP A 43 -3.40 -10.01 1.24
C ASP A 43 -2.31 -8.95 1.40
N ALA A 44 -1.90 -8.32 0.29
CA ALA A 44 -0.88 -7.28 0.29
C ALA A 44 -1.39 -5.94 0.83
N VAL A 45 -2.68 -5.66 0.57
CA VAL A 45 -3.36 -4.50 1.14
C VAL A 45 -3.50 -4.64 2.66
N LEU A 46 -3.95 -5.80 3.15
CA LEU A 46 -4.00 -6.09 4.58
C LEU A 46 -2.62 -5.99 5.21
N TYR A 47 -1.60 -6.54 4.56
CA TYR A 47 -0.22 -6.45 5.06
C TYR A 47 0.25 -4.98 5.15
N ALA A 48 -0.05 -4.15 4.15
CA ALA A 48 0.29 -2.73 4.20
C ALA A 48 -0.45 -1.99 5.32
N GLU A 49 -1.69 -2.39 5.63
CA GLU A 49 -2.48 -1.84 6.72
C GLU A 49 -1.97 -2.27 8.09
N GLU A 50 -1.69 -3.55 8.29
CA GLU A 50 -1.06 -4.09 9.51
C GLU A 50 0.30 -3.44 9.79
N GLN A 51 1.04 -3.08 8.74
CA GLN A 51 2.32 -2.38 8.85
C GLN A 51 2.16 -0.87 9.07
N GLY A 52 0.94 -0.34 9.05
CA GLY A 52 0.64 1.08 9.23
C GLY A 52 0.97 1.94 8.01
N TRP A 53 1.21 1.36 6.83
CA TRP A 53 1.55 2.09 5.60
C TRP A 53 0.33 2.63 4.86
N LEU A 54 -0.81 1.94 5.00
CA LEU A 54 -2.09 2.32 4.43
C LEU A 54 -3.17 2.23 5.51
N GLU A 55 -4.20 3.04 5.39
CA GLU A 55 -5.41 2.93 6.20
C GLU A 55 -6.55 2.48 5.28
N LEU A 56 -7.36 1.51 5.73
CA LEU A 56 -8.45 0.95 4.94
C LEU A 56 -9.80 1.41 5.45
N GLU A 57 -10.65 1.86 4.53
CA GLU A 57 -12.06 2.16 4.80
C GLU A 57 -12.94 1.19 4.01
N GLY A 58 -13.68 0.38 4.77
CA GLY A 58 -14.66 -0.57 4.24
C GLY A 58 -14.07 -1.62 3.29
N ALA A 59 -12.76 -1.95 3.40
CA ALA A 59 -12.03 -2.91 2.56
C ALA A 59 -11.94 -2.59 1.05
N HIS A 60 -12.42 -1.42 0.60
CA HIS A 60 -12.42 -1.03 -0.81
C HIS A 60 -11.65 0.26 -1.09
N SER A 61 -11.49 1.10 -0.05
CA SER A 61 -10.77 2.36 -0.12
C SER A 61 -9.52 2.25 0.74
N ALA A 62 -8.38 2.68 0.19
CA ALA A 62 -7.13 2.81 0.90
C ALA A 62 -6.68 4.26 0.91
N CYS A 63 -6.15 4.70 2.03
CA CYS A 63 -5.56 6.01 2.22
C CYS A 63 -4.08 5.88 2.58
N LEU A 64 -3.25 6.77 2.06
CA LEU A 64 -1.83 6.80 2.41
C LEU A 64 -1.62 7.40 3.81
N THR A 65 -0.84 6.73 4.64
CA THR A 65 -0.40 7.23 5.95
C THR A 65 0.98 7.89 5.89
N GLU A 66 1.33 8.58 6.98
CA GLU A 66 2.66 9.15 7.18
C GLU A 66 3.77 8.08 7.10
N GLU A 67 3.53 6.91 7.67
CA GLU A 67 4.45 5.77 7.65
C GLU A 67 4.68 5.27 6.22
N GLY A 68 3.60 5.10 5.44
CA GLY A 68 3.68 4.70 4.04
C GLY A 68 4.46 5.71 3.22
N LYS A 69 4.23 7.01 3.43
CA LYS A 69 4.99 8.09 2.79
C LYS A 69 6.49 8.03 3.13
N ARG A 70 6.85 7.83 4.40
CA ARG A 70 8.25 7.69 4.83
C ARG A 70 8.91 6.47 4.22
N LEU A 71 8.19 5.36 4.11
CA LEU A 71 8.69 4.15 3.43
C LEU A 71 9.04 4.45 1.98
N ILE A 72 8.13 5.08 1.22
CA ILE A 72 8.39 5.43 -0.19
C ILE A 72 9.55 6.42 -0.31
N ALA A 73 9.61 7.43 0.57
CA ALA A 73 10.72 8.38 0.60
C ALA A 73 12.07 7.69 0.90
N LYS A 74 12.08 6.66 1.76
CA LYS A 74 13.27 5.86 2.08
C LYS A 74 13.69 4.95 0.94
N GLU A 75 12.76 4.42 0.16
CA GLU A 75 13.06 3.56 -1.01
C GLU A 75 13.48 4.38 -2.24
N ALA A 76 13.13 5.67 -2.29
CA ALA A 76 13.49 6.58 -3.37
C ALA A 76 14.91 7.19 -3.24
N ASN A 77 15.59 6.96 -2.10
CA ASN A 77 16.90 7.53 -1.76
C ASN A 77 17.95 6.46 -1.54
#